data_AF-A0AAD0X1P3-F1
#
_entry.id   AF-A0AAD0X1P3-F1
#
_cell.length_a   1.000
_cell.length_b   1.000
_cell.length_c   1.000
_cell.angle_alpha   90.00
_cell.angle_beta   90.00
_cell.angle_gamma   90.00
#
_symmetry.space_group_name_H-M   'P 1'
#
loop_
_entity.id
_entity.type
_entity.pdbx_description
1 polymer ?
#
loop_
_entity_poly.entity_id
_entity_poly.type
_entity_poly.pdbx_seq_one_letter_code
_entity_poly.pdbx_strand_id
1 'polypeptide(L)'
;MAHNLTLDEFSGMLGNLYQGPLEDIPWATFLNQLNQYLQSKYVTFILRPPSENAEGLMVNTTGSSSEVTASYNKHFFALDPFVGLPNRQVVTNSEFLSRTEWEESEFFKSFLEPVGVFHILGADIRTSDGAQCRIRVSRGREDAEFTEDDKALVAQFIPHLERSIKIHMQLNRIETERNLYAGAVDQLAVGTIILDEDGKVLQTNRVAERLLQDKDGLKLVNDGLQVGNPRDTQEFRRLVKQALQSQKNNLPSVVEALRVQRPSGKSDLGIIVRSVPLSAWNEGKQCPSVVIFISDPEQESSAPQEIVKALFDLTPAEAQLAMLLANGLTLDEASDALGISRNTARAHLRSTFSKTGVTRQTMLVRLILRSVATLG
;
A
#
# COMPACT_ATOMS: atom_id res chain seq x y z
N MET A 1 -23.82 31.03 -24.12
CA MET A 1 -22.56 31.48 -24.73
C MET A 1 -21.50 30.46 -24.35
N ALA A 2 -20.95 29.74 -25.33
CA ALA A 2 -19.88 28.77 -25.08
C ALA A 2 -18.69 29.51 -24.45
N HIS A 3 -18.37 29.24 -23.19
CA HIS A 3 -17.07 29.59 -22.64
C HIS A 3 -16.10 28.54 -23.21
N ASN A 4 -15.25 28.96 -24.14
CA ASN A 4 -14.06 28.19 -24.47
C ASN A 4 -13.05 28.41 -23.35
N LEU A 5 -12.47 27.34 -22.82
CA LEU A 5 -11.38 27.43 -21.85
C LEU A 5 -10.27 28.28 -22.46
N THR A 6 -9.78 29.25 -21.70
CA THR A 6 -8.50 29.87 -22.04
C THR A 6 -7.39 28.82 -21.92
N LEU A 7 -6.28 29.04 -22.64
CA LEU A 7 -5.13 28.14 -22.58
C LEU A 7 -4.60 28.00 -21.14
N ASP A 8 -4.63 29.08 -20.36
CA ASP A 8 -4.18 29.11 -18.98
C ASP A 8 -5.09 28.27 -18.07
N GLU A 9 -6.42 28.35 -18.22
CA GLU A 9 -7.36 27.52 -17.47
C GLU A 9 -7.22 26.04 -17.85
N PHE A 10 -7.09 25.73 -19.14
CA PHE A 10 -6.86 24.36 -19.60
C PHE A 10 -5.54 23.80 -19.04
N SER A 11 -4.46 24.58 -19.09
CA SER A 11 -3.16 24.22 -18.51
C SER A 11 -3.26 23.98 -17.00
N GLY A 12 -3.99 24.82 -16.27
CA GLY A 12 -4.25 24.65 -14.84
C GLY A 12 -5.02 23.37 -14.51
N MET A 13 -6.10 23.09 -15.25
CA MET A 13 -6.88 21.85 -15.12
C MET A 13 -6.00 20.62 -15.42
N LEU A 14 -5.17 20.69 -16.46
CA LEU A 14 -4.27 19.62 -16.83
C LEU A 14 -3.20 19.37 -15.75
N GLY A 15 -2.67 20.44 -15.14
CA GLY A 15 -1.78 20.36 -13.99
C GLY A 15 -2.43 19.61 -12.82
N ASN A 16 -3.65 20.00 -12.44
CA ASN A 16 -4.42 19.32 -11.38
C ASN A 16 -4.71 17.86 -11.71
N LEU A 17 -4.97 17.54 -12.98
CA LEU A 17 -5.17 16.17 -13.44
C LEU A 17 -3.93 15.29 -13.24
N TYR A 18 -2.73 15.82 -13.50
CA TYR A 18 -1.47 15.09 -13.28
C TYR A 18 -0.99 15.11 -11.83
N GLN A 19 -1.42 16.10 -11.03
CA GLN A 19 -1.25 16.11 -9.58
C GLN A 19 -2.18 15.10 -8.90
N GLY A 20 -3.33 14.82 -9.51
CA GLY A 20 -4.38 13.94 -8.97
C GLY A 20 -3.92 12.63 -8.35
N PRO A 21 -3.01 11.83 -8.96
CA PRO A 21 -2.49 10.60 -8.36
C PRO A 21 -1.77 10.77 -7.02
N LEU A 22 -1.36 11.99 -6.66
CA LEU A 22 -0.63 12.34 -5.44
C LEU A 22 -1.55 12.97 -4.37
N GLU A 23 -2.84 13.16 -4.66
CA GLU A 23 -3.82 13.65 -3.69
C GLU A 23 -4.28 12.53 -2.75
N ASP A 24 -4.66 12.87 -1.50
CA ASP A 24 -5.22 11.91 -0.53
C ASP A 24 -6.46 11.19 -1.10
N ILE A 25 -7.31 11.94 -1.81
CA ILE A 25 -8.39 11.41 -2.63
C ILE A 25 -8.03 11.68 -4.09
N PRO A 26 -7.69 10.65 -4.89
CA PRO A 26 -7.15 10.86 -6.22
C PRO A 26 -8.05 11.68 -7.15
N TRP A 27 -7.46 12.68 -7.82
CA TRP A 27 -8.11 13.60 -8.79
C TRP A 27 -9.25 14.46 -8.25
N ALA A 28 -9.46 14.53 -6.93
CA ALA A 28 -10.56 15.31 -6.34
C ALA A 28 -10.53 16.78 -6.80
N THR A 29 -9.36 17.42 -6.85
CA THR A 29 -9.24 18.82 -7.29
C THR A 29 -9.70 19.00 -8.74
N PHE A 30 -9.21 18.15 -9.65
CA PHE A 30 -9.57 18.19 -11.07
C PHE A 30 -11.08 17.96 -11.27
N LEU A 31 -11.66 16.97 -10.59
CA LEU A 31 -13.08 16.65 -10.72
C LEU A 31 -13.97 17.79 -10.24
N ASN A 32 -13.61 18.44 -9.13
CA ASN A 32 -14.35 19.60 -8.63
C ASN A 32 -14.27 20.79 -9.58
N GLN A 33 -13.10 21.03 -10.18
CA GLN A 33 -12.92 22.09 -11.18
C GLN A 33 -13.73 21.80 -12.45
N LEU A 34 -13.71 20.55 -12.93
CA LEU A 34 -14.53 20.12 -14.07
C LEU A 34 -16.03 20.29 -13.78
N ASN A 35 -16.47 19.99 -12.56
CA ASN A 35 -17.86 20.14 -12.14
C ASN A 35 -18.33 21.60 -12.15
N GLN A 36 -17.49 22.51 -11.66
CA GLN A 36 -17.77 23.94 -11.70
C GLN A 36 -17.81 24.47 -13.14
N TYR A 37 -16.87 24.05 -13.98
CA TYR A 37 -16.78 24.50 -15.36
C TYR A 37 -17.98 24.04 -16.20
N LEU A 38 -18.35 22.76 -16.09
CA LEU A 38 -19.50 22.19 -16.78
C LEU A 38 -20.84 22.57 -16.14
N GLN A 39 -20.84 23.37 -15.07
CA GLN A 39 -22.04 23.72 -14.30
C GLN A 39 -22.88 22.47 -14.00
N SER A 40 -22.21 21.39 -13.63
CA SER A 40 -22.86 20.11 -13.35
C SER A 40 -23.17 19.95 -11.87
N LYS A 41 -24.08 19.03 -11.58
CA LYS A 41 -24.44 18.68 -10.21
C LYS A 41 -23.39 17.77 -9.59
N TYR A 42 -22.97 16.75 -10.34
CA TYR A 42 -21.97 15.78 -9.91
C TYR A 42 -20.99 15.47 -11.04
N VAL A 43 -19.71 15.30 -10.68
CA VAL A 43 -18.75 14.55 -11.49
C VAL A 43 -18.31 13.34 -10.67
N THR A 44 -18.38 12.17 -11.31
CA THR A 44 -18.05 10.89 -10.71
C THR A 44 -17.01 10.20 -11.56
N PHE A 45 -15.90 9.85 -10.91
CA PHE A 45 -14.83 9.08 -11.52
C PHE A 45 -14.78 7.69 -10.88
N ILE A 46 -15.15 6.69 -11.67
CA ILE A 46 -15.19 5.29 -11.29
C ILE A 46 -13.85 4.69 -11.68
N LEU A 47 -12.96 4.53 -10.72
CA LEU A 47 -11.62 3.95 -10.92
C LEU A 47 -11.68 2.46 -11.16
N ARG A 48 -12.55 1.79 -10.40
CA ARG A 48 -12.83 0.37 -10.53
C ARG A 48 -14.34 0.19 -10.51
N PRO A 49 -14.97 -0.31 -11.58
CA PRO A 49 -16.37 -0.67 -11.54
C PRO A 49 -16.57 -1.80 -10.51
N PRO A 50 -17.67 -1.78 -9.73
CA PRO A 50 -17.98 -2.90 -8.85
C PRO A 50 -18.14 -4.20 -9.66
N SER A 51 -17.81 -5.31 -9.02
CA SER A 51 -17.94 -6.67 -9.56
C SER A 51 -18.44 -7.61 -8.46
N GLU A 52 -18.86 -8.82 -8.82
CA GLU A 52 -19.29 -9.83 -7.83
C GLU A 52 -18.22 -10.11 -6.75
N ASN A 53 -16.94 -9.90 -7.08
CA ASN A 53 -15.80 -10.22 -6.23
C ASN A 53 -15.13 -8.98 -5.59
N ALA A 54 -15.56 -7.76 -5.91
CA ALA A 54 -14.92 -6.55 -5.39
C ALA A 54 -15.85 -5.33 -5.45
N GLU A 55 -15.86 -4.54 -4.37
CA GLU A 55 -16.55 -3.25 -4.35
C GLU A 55 -15.94 -2.26 -5.36
N GLY A 56 -16.81 -1.43 -5.94
CA GLY A 56 -16.41 -0.38 -6.86
C GLY A 56 -15.69 0.74 -6.12
N LEU A 57 -14.62 1.26 -6.73
CA LEU A 57 -13.90 2.43 -6.22
C LEU A 57 -14.34 3.65 -7.02
N MET A 58 -14.95 4.61 -6.33
CA MET A 58 -15.49 5.83 -6.93
C MET A 58 -15.00 7.05 -6.18
N VAL A 59 -14.59 8.05 -6.95
CA VAL A 59 -14.29 9.40 -6.46
C VAL A 59 -15.38 10.32 -6.98
N ASN A 60 -16.10 10.95 -6.05
CA ASN A 60 -17.14 11.91 -6.35
C ASN A 60 -16.67 13.32 -5.98
N THR A 61 -17.23 14.32 -6.66
CA THR A 61 -17.11 15.71 -6.25
C THR A 61 -17.75 15.97 -4.89
N THR A 62 -17.30 17.04 -4.24
CA THR A 62 -17.81 17.43 -2.91
C THR A 62 -19.33 17.64 -2.98
N GLY A 63 -20.07 17.00 -2.07
CA GLY A 63 -21.54 17.08 -2.00
C GLY A 63 -22.31 15.83 -2.45
N SER A 64 -21.62 14.78 -2.95
CA SER A 64 -22.22 13.45 -3.11
C SER A 64 -22.22 12.69 -1.76
N SER A 65 -23.34 12.08 -1.36
CA SER A 65 -23.39 11.32 -0.09
C SER A 65 -22.78 9.93 -0.26
N SER A 66 -22.05 9.48 0.77
CA SER A 66 -21.46 8.13 0.82
C SER A 66 -22.52 7.02 0.68
N GLU A 67 -23.75 7.28 1.13
CA GLU A 67 -24.91 6.40 1.04
C GLU A 67 -25.35 6.16 -0.41
N VAL A 68 -25.29 7.18 -1.28
CA VAL A 68 -25.63 7.06 -2.71
C VAL A 68 -24.61 6.18 -3.42
N THR A 69 -23.31 6.36 -3.12
CA THR A 69 -22.23 5.51 -3.64
C THR A 69 -22.39 4.05 -3.21
N ALA A 70 -22.69 3.81 -1.92
CA ALA A 70 -22.88 2.47 -1.39
C ALA A 70 -24.12 1.78 -1.99
N SER A 71 -25.22 2.51 -2.19
CA SER A 71 -26.44 2.00 -2.81
C SER A 71 -26.21 1.60 -4.27
N TYR A 72 -25.49 2.43 -5.05
CA TYR A 72 -25.12 2.10 -6.42
C TYR A 72 -24.28 0.82 -6.50
N ASN A 73 -23.21 0.74 -5.70
CA ASN A 73 -22.29 -0.39 -5.70
C ASN A 73 -22.99 -1.72 -5.39
N LYS A 74 -24.01 -1.70 -4.53
CA LYS A 74 -24.66 -2.90 -4.03
C LYS A 74 -25.88 -3.35 -4.84
N HIS A 75 -26.64 -2.43 -5.44
CA HIS A 75 -27.94 -2.77 -6.02
C HIS A 75 -28.16 -2.31 -7.46
N PHE A 76 -27.48 -1.25 -7.94
CA PHE A 76 -27.86 -0.59 -9.20
C PHE A 76 -26.81 -0.67 -10.31
N PHE A 77 -25.58 -1.09 -10.03
CA PHE A 77 -24.54 -1.22 -11.06
C PHE A 77 -24.93 -2.15 -12.23
N ALA A 78 -25.63 -3.25 -11.95
CA ALA A 78 -26.06 -4.19 -12.98
C ALA A 78 -27.14 -3.61 -13.93
N LEU A 79 -27.83 -2.53 -13.49
CA LEU A 79 -28.89 -1.86 -14.23
C LEU A 79 -28.41 -0.58 -14.95
N ASP A 80 -27.13 -0.22 -14.79
CA ASP A 80 -26.55 0.98 -15.39
C ASP A 80 -26.44 0.83 -16.92
N PRO A 81 -27.19 1.63 -17.71
CA PRO A 81 -27.14 1.52 -19.17
C PRO A 81 -25.88 2.13 -19.78
N PHE A 82 -25.04 2.80 -18.99
CA PHE A 82 -23.75 3.34 -19.41
C PHE A 82 -22.61 2.33 -19.25
N VAL A 83 -22.88 1.03 -19.29
CA VAL A 83 -21.86 -0.02 -19.23
C VAL A 83 -21.44 -0.40 -20.65
N GLY A 84 -20.13 -0.44 -20.90
CA GLY A 84 -19.59 -1.02 -22.14
C GLY A 84 -19.50 -0.03 -23.30
N LEU A 85 -19.51 1.28 -23.02
CA LEU A 85 -19.39 2.33 -24.03
C LEU A 85 -18.12 2.15 -24.88
N PRO A 86 -18.10 2.63 -26.14
CA PRO A 86 -16.90 2.61 -26.96
C PRO A 86 -15.75 3.32 -26.26
N ASN A 87 -14.56 2.72 -26.31
CA ASN A 87 -13.40 3.22 -25.57
C ASN A 87 -13.06 4.66 -25.97
N ARG A 88 -12.88 5.53 -24.98
CA ARG A 88 -12.57 6.98 -25.12
C ARG A 88 -13.63 7.82 -25.80
N GLN A 89 -14.78 7.25 -26.16
CA GLN A 89 -15.85 8.02 -26.78
C GLN A 89 -16.69 8.69 -25.68
N VAL A 90 -16.81 10.01 -25.79
CA VAL A 90 -17.69 10.80 -24.93
C VAL A 90 -19.08 10.80 -25.55
N VAL A 91 -20.07 10.32 -24.78
CA VAL A 91 -21.46 10.22 -25.20
C VAL A 91 -22.40 10.77 -24.12
N THR A 92 -23.60 11.13 -24.54
CA THR A 92 -24.71 11.50 -23.65
C THR A 92 -25.77 10.39 -23.61
N ASN A 93 -26.61 10.33 -22.57
CA ASN A 93 -27.74 9.37 -22.54
C ASN A 93 -28.64 9.46 -23.77
N SER A 94 -28.91 10.68 -24.24
CA SER A 94 -29.84 10.94 -25.34
C SER A 94 -29.37 10.38 -26.69
N GLU A 95 -28.09 10.01 -26.81
CA GLU A 95 -27.53 9.41 -28.03
C GLU A 95 -27.88 7.92 -28.19
N PHE A 96 -28.23 7.22 -27.11
CA PHE A 96 -28.48 5.77 -27.14
C PHE A 96 -29.73 5.32 -26.40
N LEU A 97 -30.41 6.22 -25.68
CA LEU A 97 -31.74 6.00 -25.10
C LEU A 97 -32.67 7.14 -25.49
N SER A 98 -33.88 6.80 -25.93
CA SER A 98 -34.93 7.81 -26.08
C SER A 98 -35.33 8.35 -24.71
N ARG A 99 -35.88 9.57 -24.70
CA ARG A 99 -36.34 10.21 -23.45
C ARG A 99 -37.36 9.34 -22.69
N THR A 100 -38.29 8.71 -23.40
CA THR A 100 -39.31 7.84 -22.80
C THR A 100 -38.69 6.59 -22.18
N GLU A 101 -37.77 5.91 -22.89
CA GLU A 101 -37.07 4.74 -22.35
C GLU A 101 -36.23 5.11 -21.12
N TRP A 102 -35.60 6.28 -21.13
CA TRP A 102 -34.82 6.77 -20.00
C TRP A 102 -35.69 7.03 -18.77
N GLU A 103 -36.79 7.77 -18.93
CA GLU A 103 -37.74 8.09 -17.85
C GLU A 103 -38.44 6.83 -17.31
N GLU A 104 -38.68 5.83 -18.16
CA GLU A 104 -39.33 4.60 -17.74
C GLU A 104 -38.39 3.60 -17.08
N SER A 105 -37.08 3.73 -17.27
CA SER A 105 -36.07 2.79 -16.77
C SER A 105 -36.07 2.65 -15.25
N GLU A 106 -35.86 1.42 -14.78
CA GLU A 106 -35.75 1.12 -13.35
C GLU A 106 -34.56 1.83 -12.70
N PHE A 107 -33.45 1.95 -13.43
CA PHE A 107 -32.26 2.67 -13.02
C PHE A 107 -32.56 4.16 -12.79
N PHE A 108 -33.29 4.82 -13.69
CA PHE A 108 -33.67 6.21 -13.51
C PHE A 108 -34.58 6.39 -12.29
N LYS A 109 -35.73 5.69 -12.26
CA LYS A 109 -36.75 5.85 -11.20
C LYS A 109 -36.24 5.52 -9.81
N SER A 110 -35.46 4.46 -9.67
CA SER A 110 -35.07 3.93 -8.37
C SER A 110 -33.78 4.55 -7.83
N PHE A 111 -32.89 5.04 -8.70
CA PHE A 111 -31.57 5.52 -8.31
C PHE A 111 -31.31 6.99 -8.66
N LEU A 112 -31.58 7.43 -9.89
CA LEU A 112 -31.20 8.79 -10.35
C LEU A 112 -32.24 9.87 -10.02
N GLU A 113 -33.53 9.55 -10.07
CA GLU A 113 -34.61 10.49 -9.77
C GLU A 113 -34.55 11.01 -8.31
N PRO A 114 -34.35 10.17 -7.27
CA PRO A 114 -34.25 10.63 -5.89
C PRO A 114 -33.06 11.57 -5.65
N VAL A 115 -31.97 11.42 -6.40
CA VAL A 115 -30.79 12.29 -6.32
C VAL A 115 -30.87 13.47 -7.30
N GLY A 116 -31.95 13.56 -8.08
CA GLY A 116 -32.22 14.63 -9.04
C GLY A 116 -31.17 14.73 -10.15
N VAL A 117 -30.80 13.60 -10.74
CA VAL A 117 -29.94 13.48 -11.93
C VAL A 117 -30.78 13.07 -13.12
N PHE A 118 -30.57 13.70 -14.28
CA PHE A 118 -31.35 13.39 -15.49
C PHE A 118 -30.48 13.37 -16.76
N HIS A 119 -29.68 14.42 -17.00
CA HIS A 119 -28.75 14.45 -18.12
C HIS A 119 -27.41 13.89 -17.67
N ILE A 120 -26.84 12.97 -18.44
CA ILE A 120 -25.55 12.35 -18.14
C ILE A 120 -24.67 12.40 -19.38
N LEU A 121 -23.45 12.89 -19.19
CA LEU A 121 -22.35 12.86 -20.12
C LEU A 121 -21.26 11.94 -19.56
N GLY A 122 -20.67 11.08 -20.39
CA GLY A 122 -19.62 10.20 -19.87
C GLY A 122 -18.79 9.51 -20.94
N ALA A 123 -17.68 8.94 -20.48
CA ALA A 123 -16.81 8.11 -21.29
C ALA A 123 -16.29 6.91 -20.49
N ASP A 124 -16.04 5.82 -21.21
CA ASP A 124 -15.31 4.66 -20.70
C ASP A 124 -13.86 4.76 -21.15
N ILE A 125 -12.93 4.54 -20.22
CA ILE A 125 -11.49 4.58 -20.46
C ILE A 125 -10.95 3.18 -20.13
N ARG A 126 -10.53 2.47 -21.17
CA ARG A 126 -9.87 1.18 -21.06
C ARG A 126 -8.40 1.35 -21.40
N THR A 127 -7.54 1.06 -20.44
CA THR A 127 -6.09 1.13 -20.61
C THR A 127 -5.55 -0.21 -21.14
N SER A 128 -4.38 -0.18 -21.77
CA SER A 128 -3.72 -1.38 -22.33
C SER A 128 -3.31 -2.42 -21.28
N ASP A 129 -3.10 -1.99 -20.04
CA ASP A 129 -2.78 -2.81 -18.87
C ASP A 129 -4.04 -3.32 -18.14
N GLY A 130 -5.23 -3.11 -18.71
CA GLY A 130 -6.48 -3.75 -18.27
C GLY A 130 -7.32 -2.94 -17.29
N ALA A 131 -6.92 -1.73 -16.91
CA ALA A 131 -7.75 -0.86 -16.08
C ALA A 131 -8.99 -0.40 -16.89
N GLN A 132 -10.14 -0.45 -16.24
CA GLN A 132 -11.42 0.01 -16.79
C GLN A 132 -11.94 1.12 -15.89
N CYS A 133 -11.75 2.36 -16.31
CA CYS A 133 -12.22 3.53 -15.57
C CYS A 133 -13.37 4.19 -16.33
N ARG A 134 -14.20 4.94 -15.61
CA ARG A 134 -15.35 5.65 -16.20
C ARG A 134 -15.43 7.05 -15.60
N ILE A 135 -15.72 8.03 -16.43
CA ILE A 135 -16.08 9.36 -15.97
C ILE A 135 -17.54 9.63 -16.32
N ARG A 136 -18.29 10.17 -15.37
CA ARG A 136 -19.69 10.55 -15.51
C ARG A 136 -19.86 11.98 -15.00
N VAL A 137 -20.53 12.81 -15.78
CA VAL A 137 -20.91 14.19 -15.44
C VAL A 137 -22.42 14.25 -15.50
N SER A 138 -23.05 14.75 -14.45
CA SER A 138 -24.50 14.68 -14.27
C SER A 138 -25.12 16.06 -14.05
N ARG A 139 -26.20 16.38 -14.75
CA ARG A 139 -27.04 17.57 -14.56
C ARG A 139 -28.48 17.15 -14.20
N GLY A 140 -29.22 18.04 -13.56
CA GLY A 140 -30.63 17.85 -13.19
C GLY A 140 -31.56 17.96 -14.40
N ARG A 141 -32.86 17.67 -14.20
CA ARG A 141 -33.87 17.71 -15.27
C ARG A 141 -34.17 19.10 -15.81
N GLU A 142 -34.07 20.11 -14.95
CA GLU A 142 -34.36 21.52 -15.29
C GLU A 142 -33.13 22.25 -15.87
N ASP A 143 -31.96 21.59 -15.85
CA ASP A 143 -30.72 22.14 -16.38
C ASP A 143 -30.65 21.92 -17.90
N ALA A 144 -29.79 22.68 -18.59
CA ALA A 144 -29.58 22.50 -20.01
C ALA A 144 -28.90 21.15 -20.34
N GLU A 145 -29.35 20.52 -21.42
CA GLU A 145 -28.70 19.35 -22.02
C GLU A 145 -27.21 19.61 -22.30
N PHE A 146 -26.40 18.54 -22.26
CA PHE A 146 -25.00 18.63 -22.65
C PHE A 146 -24.87 18.90 -24.15
N THR A 147 -24.07 19.89 -24.48
CA THR A 147 -23.83 20.33 -25.85
C THR A 147 -22.67 19.57 -26.49
N GLU A 148 -22.51 19.69 -27.81
CA GLU A 148 -21.32 19.16 -28.50
C GLU A 148 -20.02 19.86 -28.03
N ASP A 149 -20.10 21.11 -27.58
CA ASP A 149 -18.95 21.81 -26.97
C ASP A 149 -18.58 21.19 -25.61
N ASP A 150 -19.57 20.81 -24.78
CA ASP A 150 -19.35 20.09 -23.51
C ASP A 150 -18.67 18.73 -23.79
N LYS A 151 -19.12 18.01 -24.82
CA LYS A 151 -18.52 16.73 -25.25
C LYS A 151 -17.09 16.91 -25.73
N ALA A 152 -16.86 17.89 -26.60
CA ALA A 152 -15.54 18.19 -27.15
C ALA A 152 -14.55 18.57 -26.04
N LEU A 153 -15.00 19.31 -25.03
CA LEU A 153 -14.20 19.65 -23.87
C LEU A 153 -13.76 18.41 -23.09
N VAL A 154 -14.72 17.56 -22.68
CA VAL A 154 -14.40 16.34 -21.92
C VAL A 154 -13.49 15.43 -22.74
N ALA A 155 -13.73 15.32 -24.05
CA ALA A 155 -12.93 14.51 -24.98
C ALA A 155 -11.45 14.94 -25.00
N GLN A 156 -11.15 16.22 -24.84
CA GLN A 156 -9.77 16.72 -24.77
C GLN A 156 -9.04 16.23 -23.51
N PHE A 157 -9.74 16.03 -22.39
CA PHE A 157 -9.14 15.53 -21.15
C PHE A 157 -9.00 14.00 -21.11
N ILE A 158 -9.78 13.24 -21.89
CA ILE A 158 -9.73 11.77 -21.92
C ILE A 158 -8.31 11.19 -22.11
N PRO A 159 -7.49 11.60 -23.09
CA PRO A 159 -6.14 11.06 -23.26
C PRO A 159 -5.22 11.39 -22.07
N HIS A 160 -5.43 12.53 -21.43
CA HIS A 160 -4.68 12.95 -20.25
C HIS A 160 -5.09 12.16 -19.00
N LEU A 161 -6.39 11.96 -18.80
CA LEU A 161 -6.94 11.08 -17.76
C LEU A 161 -6.35 9.68 -17.90
N GLU A 162 -6.36 9.10 -19.10
CA GLU A 162 -5.77 7.78 -19.32
C GLU A 162 -4.29 7.71 -18.92
N ARG A 163 -3.49 8.73 -19.28
CA ARG A 163 -2.09 8.79 -18.89
C ARG A 163 -1.93 8.91 -17.38
N SER A 164 -2.73 9.75 -16.73
CA SER A 164 -2.69 9.94 -15.28
C SER A 164 -3.12 8.68 -14.53
N ILE A 165 -4.13 7.96 -15.01
CA ILE A 165 -4.55 6.65 -14.50
C ILE A 165 -3.39 5.65 -14.56
N LYS A 166 -2.68 5.57 -15.69
CA LYS A 166 -1.50 4.69 -15.83
C LYS A 166 -0.42 5.03 -14.81
N ILE A 167 -0.15 6.31 -14.59
CA ILE A 167 0.80 6.77 -13.56
C ILE A 167 0.34 6.32 -12.16
N HIS A 168 -0.93 6.55 -11.81
CA HIS A 168 -1.49 6.16 -10.52
C HIS A 168 -1.44 4.63 -10.30
N MET A 169 -1.76 3.83 -11.32
CA MET A 169 -1.68 2.37 -11.25
C MET A 169 -0.24 1.88 -11.07
N GLN A 170 0.73 2.50 -11.75
CA GLN A 170 2.15 2.20 -11.55
C GLN A 170 2.62 2.56 -10.14
N LEU A 171 2.24 3.73 -9.61
CA LEU A 171 2.57 4.15 -8.25
C LEU A 171 1.99 3.20 -7.21
N ASN A 172 0.69 2.87 -7.31
CA ASN A 172 0.05 1.92 -6.40
C ASN A 172 0.70 0.53 -6.44
N ARG A 173 1.10 0.07 -7.63
CA ARG A 173 1.79 -1.22 -7.78
C ARG A 173 3.14 -1.20 -7.05
N ILE A 174 3.94 -0.16 -7.27
CA ILE A 174 5.23 0.01 -6.60
C ILE A 174 5.04 0.08 -5.08
N GLU A 175 4.04 0.81 -4.62
CA GLU A 175 3.74 0.92 -3.19
C GLU A 175 3.26 -0.40 -2.58
N THR A 176 2.40 -1.14 -3.29
CA THR A 176 1.93 -2.47 -2.85
C THR A 176 3.08 -3.46 -2.76
N GLU A 177 3.94 -3.50 -3.78
CA GLU A 177 5.15 -4.34 -3.79
C GLU A 177 6.10 -3.94 -2.64
N ARG A 178 6.34 -2.63 -2.43
CA ARG A 178 7.14 -2.11 -1.32
C ARG A 178 6.57 -2.53 0.04
N ASN A 179 5.27 -2.39 0.24
CA ASN A 179 4.60 -2.72 1.50
C ASN A 179 4.62 -4.24 1.76
N LEU A 180 4.50 -5.06 0.72
CA LEU A 180 4.67 -6.52 0.81
C LEU A 180 6.08 -6.90 1.27
N TYR A 181 7.11 -6.30 0.66
CA TYR A 181 8.50 -6.56 1.06
C TYR A 181 8.80 -6.06 2.47
N ALA A 182 8.30 -4.87 2.84
CA ALA A 182 8.44 -4.34 4.20
C ALA A 182 7.76 -5.24 5.24
N GLY A 183 6.55 -5.73 4.94
CA GLY A 183 5.84 -6.69 5.78
C GLY A 183 6.59 -8.02 5.94
N ALA A 184 7.22 -8.52 4.88
CA ALA A 184 8.05 -9.72 4.96
C ALA A 184 9.28 -9.51 5.87
N VAL A 185 9.90 -8.33 5.86
CA VAL A 185 11.03 -7.99 6.75
C VAL A 185 10.58 -7.85 8.21
N ASP A 186 9.39 -7.28 8.46
CA ASP A 186 8.82 -7.19 9.81
C ASP A 186 8.65 -8.57 10.45
N GLN A 187 8.24 -9.57 9.67
CA GLN A 187 8.04 -10.95 10.13
C GLN A 187 9.37 -11.65 10.48
N LEU A 188 10.48 -11.22 9.89
CA LEU A 188 11.82 -11.67 10.25
C LEU A 188 12.35 -11.05 11.54
N ALA A 189 11.56 -10.23 12.25
CA ALA A 189 11.95 -9.52 13.46
C ALA A 189 13.19 -8.61 13.27
N VAL A 190 13.36 -8.06 12.06
CA VAL A 190 14.46 -7.14 11.74
C VAL A 190 13.93 -5.71 11.65
N GLY A 191 14.49 -4.81 12.45
CA GLY A 191 14.25 -3.36 12.35
C GLY A 191 14.93 -2.79 11.12
N THR A 192 14.23 -1.97 10.34
CA THR A 192 14.77 -1.28 9.16
C THR A 192 14.57 0.22 9.28
N ILE A 193 15.65 0.97 9.07
CA ILE A 193 15.65 2.44 9.01
C ILE A 193 16.31 2.88 7.69
N ILE A 194 15.61 3.69 6.91
CA ILE A 194 16.10 4.24 5.65
C ILE A 194 16.48 5.70 5.88
N LEU A 195 17.67 6.09 5.44
CA LEU A 195 18.19 7.46 5.52
C LEU A 195 18.33 8.13 4.14
N ASP A 196 18.19 9.45 4.11
CA ASP A 196 18.50 10.30 2.96
C ASP A 196 20.01 10.59 2.81
N GLU A 197 20.37 11.41 1.82
CA GLU A 197 21.74 11.82 1.53
C GLU A 197 22.40 12.66 2.64
N ASP A 198 21.59 13.32 3.47
CA ASP A 198 22.01 14.12 4.62
C ASP A 198 22.08 13.26 5.91
N GLY A 199 21.68 11.99 5.84
CA GLY A 199 21.64 11.04 6.96
C GLY A 199 20.41 11.18 7.85
N LYS A 200 19.35 11.86 7.40
CA LYS A 200 18.07 11.96 8.10
C LYS A 200 17.19 10.76 7.80
N VAL A 201 16.34 10.39 8.75
CA VAL A 201 15.40 9.27 8.60
C VAL A 201 14.31 9.64 7.59
N LEU A 202 14.22 8.85 6.51
CA LEU A 202 13.13 8.91 5.53
C LEU A 202 11.99 7.97 5.90
N GLN A 203 12.32 6.76 6.33
CA GLN A 203 11.32 5.73 6.61
C GLN A 203 11.82 4.74 7.66
N THR A 204 10.89 4.22 8.46
CA THR A 204 11.08 3.18 9.45
C THR A 204 10.05 2.07 9.23
N ASN A 205 10.41 0.83 9.56
CA ASN A 205 9.41 -0.24 9.70
C ASN A 205 8.90 -0.34 11.14
N ARG A 206 7.87 -1.14 11.36
CA ARG A 206 7.21 -1.25 12.68
C ARG A 206 8.15 -1.75 13.77
N VAL A 207 9.08 -2.64 13.44
CA VAL A 207 10.08 -3.16 14.39
C VAL A 207 11.05 -2.05 14.81
N ALA A 208 11.57 -1.26 13.86
CA ALA A 208 12.45 -0.13 14.16
C ALA A 208 11.75 0.96 14.99
N GLU A 209 10.48 1.26 14.68
CA GLU A 209 9.69 2.22 15.46
C GLU A 209 9.58 1.83 16.93
N ARG A 210 9.31 0.55 17.23
CA ARG A 210 9.27 0.04 18.61
C ARG A 210 10.62 0.17 19.29
N LEU A 211 11.71 -0.24 18.64
CA LEU A 211 13.07 -0.13 19.19
C LEU A 211 13.44 1.34 19.51
N LEU A 212 13.02 2.27 18.66
CA LEU A 212 13.20 3.71 18.89
C LEU A 212 12.36 4.24 20.05
N GLN A 213 11.15 3.72 20.24
CA GLN A 213 10.25 4.09 21.34
C GLN A 213 10.73 3.55 22.69
N ASP A 214 11.26 2.33 22.72
CA ASP A 214 11.81 1.68 23.91
C ASP A 214 13.01 2.45 24.48
N LYS A 215 13.72 3.21 23.62
CA LYS A 215 14.86 4.05 24.00
C LYS A 215 15.95 3.26 24.74
N ASP A 216 16.12 1.98 24.38
CA ASP A 216 17.02 1.05 25.03
C ASP A 216 18.14 0.64 24.07
N GLY A 217 19.14 1.51 23.94
CA GLY A 217 20.27 1.35 23.02
C GLY A 217 20.08 2.06 21.68
N LEU A 218 18.87 2.48 21.31
CA LEU A 218 18.61 3.26 20.10
C LEU A 218 17.64 4.42 20.38
N LYS A 219 17.95 5.63 19.92
CA LYS A 219 17.11 6.81 20.10
C LYS A 219 17.18 7.74 18.89
N LEU A 220 16.08 8.43 18.60
CA LEU A 220 16.04 9.53 17.65
C LEU A 220 16.11 10.87 18.40
N VAL A 221 17.08 11.72 18.07
CA VAL A 221 17.28 13.04 18.70
C VAL A 221 17.58 14.08 17.61
N ASN A 222 16.75 15.12 17.51
CA ASN A 222 16.89 16.19 16.50
C ASN A 222 17.07 15.64 15.07
N ASP A 223 16.20 14.70 14.67
CA ASP A 223 16.24 13.96 13.39
C ASP A 223 17.50 13.09 13.13
N GLY A 224 18.40 13.01 14.11
CA GLY A 224 19.60 12.18 14.05
C GLY A 224 19.48 10.92 14.91
N LEU A 225 19.94 9.79 14.38
CA LEU A 225 20.01 8.53 15.12
C LEU A 225 21.18 8.57 16.13
N GLN A 226 20.88 8.27 17.39
CA GLN A 226 21.85 8.00 18.45
C GLN A 226 21.80 6.52 18.82
N VAL A 227 22.98 5.94 18.95
CA VAL A 227 23.19 4.50 19.09
C VAL A 227 24.06 4.26 20.32
N GLY A 228 23.56 3.50 21.28
CA GLY A 228 24.29 3.09 22.48
C GLY A 228 24.88 4.26 23.26
N ASN A 229 26.17 4.14 23.55
CA ASN A 229 26.95 5.18 24.22
C ASN A 229 27.53 6.20 23.20
N PRO A 230 28.14 7.31 23.65
CA PRO A 230 28.72 8.30 22.74
C PRO A 230 29.79 7.77 21.78
N ARG A 231 30.56 6.73 22.15
CA ARG A 231 31.54 6.10 21.27
C ARG A 231 30.85 5.29 20.17
N ASP A 232 29.85 4.50 20.52
CA ASP A 232 29.05 3.72 19.57
C ASP A 232 28.33 4.65 18.59
N THR A 233 27.80 5.77 19.06
CA THR A 233 27.19 6.80 18.21
C THR A 233 28.21 7.42 17.26
N GLN A 234 29.44 7.69 17.72
CA GLN A 234 30.49 8.23 16.86
C GLN A 234 30.90 7.24 15.77
N GLU A 235 31.04 5.96 16.14
CA GLU A 235 31.37 4.90 15.20
C GLU A 235 30.24 4.68 14.19
N PHE A 236 28.99 4.61 14.65
CA PHE A 236 27.81 4.53 13.79
C PHE A 236 27.76 5.67 12.77
N ARG A 237 28.00 6.92 13.20
CA ARG A 237 28.08 8.08 12.29
C ARG A 237 29.20 7.94 11.26
N ARG A 238 30.34 7.36 11.64
CA ARG A 238 31.44 7.05 10.71
C ARG A 238 30.97 6.05 9.65
N LEU A 239 30.25 4.99 10.04
CA LEU A 239 29.72 3.97 9.12
C LEU A 239 28.74 4.57 8.12
N VAL A 240 27.76 5.35 8.60
CA VAL A 240 26.77 6.01 7.75
C VAL A 240 27.45 6.95 6.74
N LYS A 241 28.43 7.74 7.19
CA LYS A 241 29.19 8.62 6.31
C LYS A 241 29.96 7.86 5.23
N GLN A 242 30.53 6.70 5.55
CA GLN A 242 31.21 5.86 4.56
C GLN A 242 30.22 5.23 3.57
N ALA A 243 29.08 4.74 4.03
CA ALA A 243 28.03 4.24 3.13
C ALA A 243 27.55 5.32 2.14
N LEU A 244 27.34 6.55 2.62
CA LEU A 244 27.00 7.71 1.79
C LEU A 244 28.09 8.04 0.76
N GLN A 245 29.37 7.99 1.15
CA GLN A 245 30.49 8.23 0.22
C GLN A 245 30.61 7.12 -0.83
N SER A 246 30.42 5.86 -0.44
CA SER A 246 30.44 4.73 -1.36
C SER A 246 29.32 4.80 -2.39
N GLN A 247 28.12 5.26 -1.97
CA GLN A 247 27.02 5.53 -2.89
C GLN A 247 27.40 6.60 -3.93
N LYS A 248 27.94 7.74 -3.51
CA LYS A 248 28.36 8.84 -4.42
C LYS A 248 29.42 8.40 -5.43
N ASN A 249 30.33 7.53 -5.01
CA ASN A 249 31.40 7.02 -5.87
C ASN A 249 31.00 5.76 -6.67
N ASN A 250 29.74 5.34 -6.60
CA ASN A 250 29.21 4.13 -7.23
C ASN A 250 30.04 2.86 -6.94
N LEU A 251 30.55 2.77 -5.70
CA LEU A 251 31.37 1.66 -5.23
C LEU A 251 30.49 0.49 -4.75
N PRO A 252 31.02 -0.74 -4.70
CA PRO A 252 30.30 -1.88 -4.14
C PRO A 252 29.78 -1.57 -2.73
N SER A 253 28.58 -2.08 -2.45
CA SER A 253 27.91 -1.86 -1.17
C SER A 253 28.79 -2.31 -0.01
N VAL A 254 29.19 -1.38 0.85
CA VAL A 254 29.94 -1.69 2.07
C VAL A 254 28.92 -2.14 3.12
N VAL A 255 29.13 -3.34 3.65
CA VAL A 255 28.34 -3.89 4.76
C VAL A 255 29.19 -3.77 6.02
N GLU A 256 28.88 -2.79 6.86
CA GLU A 256 29.55 -2.63 8.16
C GLU A 256 28.60 -2.98 9.29
N ALA A 257 29.11 -3.72 10.28
CA ALA A 257 28.34 -4.20 11.41
C ALA A 257 28.81 -3.54 12.71
N LEU A 258 27.86 -3.18 13.58
CA LEU A 258 28.09 -2.61 14.90
C LEU A 258 27.29 -3.40 15.93
N ARG A 259 27.87 -3.61 17.12
CA ARG A 259 27.13 -4.11 18.29
C ARG A 259 26.86 -2.96 19.24
N VAL A 260 25.66 -2.93 19.80
CA VAL A 260 25.19 -1.81 20.59
C VAL A 260 24.70 -2.31 21.94
N GLN A 261 25.37 -1.84 22.98
CA GLN A 261 25.01 -2.19 24.35
C GLN A 261 23.71 -1.51 24.76
N ARG A 262 22.85 -2.28 25.43
CA ARG A 262 21.57 -1.80 25.94
C ARG A 262 21.72 -1.32 27.38
N PRO A 263 21.28 -0.10 27.72
CA PRO A 263 21.24 0.39 29.09
C PRO A 263 20.48 -0.52 30.06
N SER A 264 19.48 -1.26 29.57
CA SER A 264 18.72 -2.24 30.36
C SER A 264 19.53 -3.47 30.80
N GLY A 265 20.70 -3.72 30.18
CA GLY A 265 21.49 -4.93 30.41
C GLY A 265 21.01 -6.16 29.63
N LYS A 266 19.99 -6.02 28.77
CA LYS A 266 19.59 -7.05 27.78
C LYS A 266 20.71 -7.32 26.77
N SER A 267 20.58 -8.42 26.02
CA SER A 267 21.50 -8.76 24.93
C SER A 267 21.71 -7.60 23.94
N ASP A 268 22.96 -7.43 23.49
CA ASP A 268 23.35 -6.34 22.58
C ASP A 268 22.54 -6.37 21.27
N LEU A 269 22.17 -5.19 20.78
CA LEU A 269 21.57 -5.06 19.44
C LEU A 269 22.66 -5.22 18.38
N GLY A 270 22.34 -5.95 17.31
CA GLY A 270 23.16 -6.01 16.10
C GLY A 270 22.69 -4.97 15.09
N ILE A 271 23.59 -4.13 14.58
CA ILE A 271 23.28 -3.14 13.54
C ILE A 271 24.13 -3.44 12.31
N ILE A 272 23.52 -3.39 11.13
CA ILE A 272 24.19 -3.45 9.83
C ILE A 272 23.83 -2.20 9.05
N VAL A 273 24.84 -1.52 8.51
CA VAL A 273 24.68 -0.34 7.65
C VAL A 273 25.04 -0.71 6.22
N ARG A 274 24.17 -0.33 5.27
CA ARG A 274 24.32 -0.65 3.85
C ARG A 274 24.02 0.56 2.97
N SER A 275 24.83 0.80 1.94
CA SER A 275 24.51 1.81 0.91
C SER A 275 23.47 1.29 -0.09
N VAL A 276 22.56 2.17 -0.52
CA VAL A 276 21.59 1.92 -1.58
C VAL A 276 22.21 2.32 -2.92
N PRO A 277 22.25 1.46 -3.95
CA PRO A 277 22.74 1.83 -5.27
C PRO A 277 21.92 3.01 -5.85
N LEU A 278 22.59 4.00 -6.43
CA LEU A 278 21.91 5.07 -7.17
C LEU A 278 21.36 4.51 -8.49
N SER A 279 20.08 4.73 -8.76
CA SER A 279 19.57 4.66 -10.13
C SER A 279 19.91 5.95 -10.86
N ALA A 280 20.25 5.85 -12.15
CA ALA A 280 20.74 6.95 -12.99
C ALA A 280 19.79 8.17 -13.13
N TRP A 281 18.56 8.07 -12.61
CA TRP A 281 17.50 9.08 -12.72
C TRP A 281 17.01 9.58 -11.35
N ASN A 282 17.70 9.23 -10.25
CA ASN A 282 17.36 9.69 -8.92
C ASN A 282 18.13 10.98 -8.61
N GLU A 283 17.49 12.14 -8.82
CA GLU A 283 17.99 13.43 -8.36
C GLU A 283 17.01 14.06 -7.37
N GLY A 284 17.45 14.31 -6.13
CA GLY A 284 16.66 15.02 -5.12
C GLY A 284 16.95 14.59 -3.68
N LYS A 285 16.65 15.50 -2.73
CA LYS A 285 16.94 15.36 -1.28
C LYS A 285 16.18 14.25 -0.55
N GLN A 286 15.23 13.58 -1.22
CA GLN A 286 14.41 12.50 -0.63
C GLN A 286 14.79 11.11 -1.16
N CYS A 287 15.95 10.98 -1.82
CA CYS A 287 16.39 9.68 -2.33
C CYS A 287 16.90 8.79 -1.17
N PRO A 288 16.51 7.51 -1.12
CA PRO A 288 17.06 6.57 -0.16
C PRO A 288 18.54 6.34 -0.46
N SER A 289 19.38 6.60 0.54
CA SER A 289 20.83 6.56 0.39
C SER A 289 21.49 5.47 1.21
N VAL A 290 21.00 5.26 2.43
CA VAL A 290 21.52 4.25 3.35
C VAL A 290 20.35 3.50 3.96
N VAL A 291 20.49 2.18 4.10
CA VAL A 291 19.58 1.33 4.85
C VAL A 291 20.32 0.76 6.05
N ILE A 292 19.67 0.80 7.20
CA ILE A 292 20.16 0.27 8.46
C ILE A 292 19.25 -0.89 8.84
N PHE A 293 19.83 -2.07 9.05
CA PHE A 293 19.15 -3.24 9.59
C PHE A 293 19.54 -3.42 11.05
N ILE A 294 18.56 -3.73 11.90
CA ILE A 294 18.73 -3.88 13.34
C ILE A 294 18.15 -5.24 13.74
N SER A 295 18.95 -6.07 14.41
CA SER A 295 18.50 -7.33 15.00
C SER A 295 18.49 -7.22 16.52
N ASP A 296 17.36 -7.50 17.15
CA ASP A 296 17.24 -7.68 18.60
C ASP A 296 17.23 -9.19 18.93
N PRO A 297 18.27 -9.73 19.58
CA PRO A 297 18.33 -11.14 19.94
C PRO A 297 17.23 -11.60 20.92
N GLU A 298 16.68 -10.68 21.71
CA GLU A 298 15.61 -10.96 22.68
C GLU A 298 14.21 -10.91 22.03
N GLN A 299 14.13 -10.49 20.76
CA GLN A 299 12.85 -10.41 20.06
C GLN A 299 12.47 -11.79 19.53
N GLU A 300 11.37 -12.33 20.04
CA GLU A 300 10.82 -13.60 19.57
C GLU A 300 10.41 -13.52 18.10
N SER A 301 10.74 -14.56 17.33
CA SER A 301 10.23 -14.71 15.97
C SER A 301 8.79 -15.19 16.04
N SER A 302 7.84 -14.35 15.58
CA SER A 302 6.43 -14.68 15.58
C SER A 302 6.01 -15.37 14.28
N ALA A 303 6.48 -16.59 14.03
CA ALA A 303 5.90 -17.40 12.96
C ALA A 303 4.46 -17.80 13.36
N PRO A 304 3.42 -17.55 12.55
CA PRO A 304 2.07 -17.93 12.92
C PRO A 304 1.94 -19.45 13.05
N GLN A 305 1.39 -19.89 14.18
CA GLN A 305 1.26 -21.31 14.52
C GLN A 305 0.54 -22.09 13.40
N GLU A 306 -0.46 -21.49 12.76
CA GLU A 306 -1.22 -22.12 11.67
C GLU A 306 -0.36 -22.44 10.43
N ILE A 307 0.63 -21.60 10.12
CA ILE A 307 1.53 -21.85 8.99
C ILE A 307 2.53 -22.95 9.34
N VAL A 308 3.05 -22.95 10.55
CA VAL A 308 3.93 -24.03 11.05
C VAL A 308 3.19 -25.37 11.03
N LYS A 309 1.92 -25.40 11.44
CA LYS A 309 1.07 -26.60 11.35
C LYS A 309 0.93 -27.07 9.91
N ALA A 310 0.56 -26.17 8.98
CA ALA A 310 0.33 -26.51 7.59
C ALA A 310 1.60 -26.99 6.86
N LEU A 311 2.75 -26.35 7.11
CA LEU A 311 4.01 -26.68 6.43
C LEU A 311 4.65 -27.99 6.91
N PHE A 312 4.43 -28.35 8.17
CA PHE A 312 5.09 -29.48 8.83
C PHE A 312 4.13 -30.59 9.29
N ASP A 313 2.85 -30.47 8.93
CA ASP A 313 1.76 -31.39 9.31
C ASP A 313 1.65 -31.63 10.83
N LEU A 314 1.90 -30.56 11.60
CA LEU A 314 1.91 -30.61 13.06
C LEU A 314 0.53 -30.38 13.65
N THR A 315 0.25 -31.05 14.76
CA THR A 315 -0.91 -30.74 15.61
C THR A 315 -0.71 -29.40 16.32
N PRO A 316 -1.77 -28.76 16.86
CA PRO A 316 -1.64 -27.52 17.61
C PRO A 316 -0.61 -27.59 18.75
N ALA A 317 -0.61 -28.68 19.54
CA ALA A 317 0.33 -28.87 20.65
C ALA A 317 1.78 -29.07 20.17
N GLU A 318 1.98 -29.83 19.09
CA GLU A 318 3.31 -30.02 18.49
C GLU A 318 3.89 -28.72 17.93
N ALA A 319 3.06 -27.91 17.27
CA ALA A 319 3.47 -26.62 16.72
C ALA A 319 3.81 -25.61 17.82
N GLN A 320 3.03 -25.55 18.91
CA GLN A 320 3.34 -24.71 20.07
C GLN A 320 4.68 -25.10 20.71
N LEU A 321 4.90 -26.40 20.93
CA LEU A 321 6.17 -26.87 21.45
C LEU A 321 7.33 -26.51 20.51
N ALA A 322 7.18 -26.76 19.20
CA ALA A 322 8.21 -26.46 18.22
C ALA A 322 8.56 -24.97 18.16
N MET A 323 7.58 -24.08 18.30
CA MET A 323 7.77 -22.63 18.35
C MET A 323 8.51 -22.16 19.58
N LEU A 324 8.16 -22.66 20.78
CA LEU A 324 8.88 -22.34 22.01
C LEU A 324 10.36 -22.76 21.93
N LEU A 325 10.63 -23.95 21.38
CA LEU A 325 11.99 -24.42 21.14
C LEU A 325 12.73 -23.58 20.08
N ALA A 326 12.03 -23.08 19.05
CA ALA A 326 12.60 -22.20 18.04
C ALA A 326 12.95 -20.81 18.59
N ASN A 327 12.18 -20.32 19.58
CA ASN A 327 12.47 -19.11 20.35
C ASN A 327 13.53 -19.32 21.44
N GLY A 328 14.19 -20.49 21.48
CA GLY A 328 15.36 -20.72 22.33
C GLY A 328 15.05 -21.34 23.69
N LEU A 329 13.78 -21.63 24.02
CA LEU A 329 13.45 -22.31 25.27
C LEU A 329 13.99 -23.75 25.27
N THR A 330 14.40 -24.21 26.44
CA THR A 330 14.67 -25.62 26.68
C THR A 330 13.38 -26.43 26.70
N LEU A 331 13.49 -27.75 26.56
CA LEU A 331 12.31 -28.63 26.63
C LEU A 331 11.59 -28.53 27.98
N ASP A 332 12.33 -28.25 29.06
CA ASP A 332 11.78 -28.16 30.41
C ASP A 332 11.01 -26.85 30.57
N GLU A 333 11.61 -25.72 30.18
CA GLU A 333 10.92 -24.41 30.17
C GLU A 333 9.70 -24.41 29.26
N ALA A 334 9.80 -25.06 28.08
CA ALA A 334 8.66 -25.20 27.19
C ALA A 334 7.55 -26.10 27.77
N SER A 335 7.92 -27.12 28.56
CA SER A 335 6.94 -27.96 29.26
C SER A 335 6.17 -27.14 30.30
N ASP A 336 6.89 -26.33 31.08
CA ASP A 336 6.32 -25.46 32.10
C ASP A 336 5.44 -24.38 31.48
N ALA A 337 5.90 -23.74 30.40
CA ALA A 337 5.14 -22.72 29.67
C ALA A 337 3.82 -23.27 29.08
N LEU A 338 3.81 -24.54 28.65
CA LEU A 338 2.61 -25.21 28.12
C LEU A 338 1.74 -25.87 29.20
N GLY A 339 2.20 -25.90 30.46
CA GLY A 339 1.50 -26.59 31.54
C GLY A 339 1.40 -28.11 31.36
N ILE A 340 2.37 -28.73 30.68
CA ILE A 340 2.40 -30.17 30.40
C ILE A 340 3.56 -30.88 31.12
N SER A 341 3.43 -32.18 31.36
CA SER A 341 4.53 -32.95 31.93
C SER A 341 5.71 -33.05 30.94
N ARG A 342 6.94 -33.12 31.48
CA ARG A 342 8.16 -33.36 30.69
C ARG A 342 8.06 -34.60 29.79
N ASN A 343 7.37 -35.65 30.24
CA ASN A 343 7.15 -36.86 29.47
C ASN A 343 6.22 -36.60 28.27
N THR A 344 5.17 -35.80 28.46
CA THR A 344 4.26 -35.36 27.40
C THR A 344 5.00 -34.51 26.36
N ALA A 345 5.82 -33.55 26.80
CA ALA A 345 6.64 -32.74 25.90
C ALA A 345 7.63 -33.58 25.09
N ARG A 346 8.28 -34.59 25.70
CA ARG A 346 9.12 -35.55 24.98
C ARG A 346 8.34 -36.37 23.95
N ALA A 347 7.10 -36.76 24.25
CA ALA A 347 6.25 -37.48 23.32
C ALA A 347 5.88 -36.61 22.11
N HIS A 348 5.48 -35.35 22.34
CA HIS A 348 5.22 -34.38 21.27
C HIS A 348 6.47 -34.13 20.43
N LEU A 349 7.65 -33.91 21.04
CA LEU A 349 8.90 -33.70 20.32
C LEU A 349 9.26 -34.89 19.41
N ARG A 350 9.08 -36.13 19.90
CA ARG A 350 9.31 -37.34 19.11
C ARG A 350 8.34 -37.46 17.93
N SER A 351 7.07 -37.09 18.13
CA SER A 351 6.08 -37.05 17.06
C SER A 351 6.45 -35.99 16.01
N THR A 352 6.83 -34.78 16.45
CA THR A 352 7.33 -33.71 15.57
C THR A 352 8.52 -34.20 14.74
N PHE A 353 9.52 -34.86 15.35
CA PHE A 353 10.66 -35.43 14.63
C PHE A 353 10.26 -36.44 13.55
N SER A 354 9.28 -37.30 13.86
CA SER A 354 8.77 -38.27 12.89
C SER A 354 8.09 -37.58 11.69
N LYS A 355 7.35 -36.50 11.93
CA LYS A 355 6.63 -35.76 10.89
C LYS A 355 7.53 -34.88 10.04
N THR A 356 8.52 -34.22 10.66
CA THR A 356 9.43 -33.31 9.96
C THR A 356 10.67 -34.01 9.40
N GLY A 357 10.86 -35.30 9.66
CA GLY A 357 12.01 -36.08 9.18
C GLY A 357 13.35 -35.69 9.82
N VAL A 358 13.34 -34.95 10.93
CA VAL A 358 14.55 -34.53 11.65
C VAL A 358 14.78 -35.41 12.87
N THR A 359 16.04 -35.55 13.28
CA THR A 359 16.42 -36.45 14.39
C THR A 359 16.95 -35.72 15.62
N ARG A 360 17.07 -34.39 15.57
CA ARG A 360 17.64 -33.56 16.64
C ARG A 360 16.86 -32.25 16.79
N GLN A 361 16.73 -31.78 18.03
CA GLN A 361 16.05 -30.51 18.33
C GLN A 361 16.68 -29.33 17.58
N THR A 362 18.01 -29.25 17.54
CA THR A 362 18.72 -28.18 16.80
C THR A 362 18.44 -28.22 15.29
N MET A 363 18.18 -29.41 14.73
CA MET A 363 17.78 -29.56 13.33
C MET A 363 16.34 -29.11 13.10
N LEU A 364 15.43 -29.37 14.05
CA LEU A 364 14.06 -28.85 14.02
C LEU A 364 14.05 -27.31 14.08
N VAL A 365 14.79 -26.73 15.02
CA VAL A 365 14.94 -25.27 15.14
C VAL A 365 15.49 -24.68 13.85
N ARG A 366 16.56 -25.25 13.30
CA ARG A 366 17.12 -24.83 12.01
C ARG A 366 16.13 -24.96 10.85
N LEU A 367 15.32 -26.02 10.83
CA LEU A 367 14.30 -26.24 9.81
C LEU A 367 13.25 -25.13 9.84
N ILE A 368 12.76 -24.80 11.04
CA ILE A 368 11.76 -23.73 11.24
C ILE A 368 12.34 -22.37 10.84
N LEU A 369 13.53 -22.01 11.36
CA LEU A 369 14.17 -20.71 11.09
C LEU A 369 14.59 -20.51 9.63
N ARG A 370 14.82 -21.59 8.87
CA ARG A 370 15.11 -21.53 7.42
C ARG A 370 13.89 -21.69 6.54
N SER A 371 12.74 -22.03 7.11
CA SER A 371 11.50 -22.19 6.35
C SER A 371 10.83 -20.83 6.14
N VAL A 372 9.89 -20.79 5.20
CA VAL A 372 9.01 -19.63 4.99
C VAL A 372 7.98 -19.47 6.12
N ALA A 373 7.97 -20.35 7.12
CA ALA A 373 7.03 -20.25 8.24
C ALA A 373 7.17 -18.94 9.01
N THR A 374 8.38 -18.38 9.05
CA THR A 374 8.68 -17.09 9.69
C THR A 374 8.23 -15.88 8.89
N LEU A 375 7.69 -16.04 7.67
CA LEU A 375 7.27 -14.94 6.79
C LEU A 375 5.75 -14.71 6.74
N GLY A 376 4.96 -15.67 7.18
CA GLY A 376 3.50 -15.61 6.99
C GLY A 376 2.74 -15.06 8.18
#